data_AF-A0A2V7GFZ3-F1
#
_entry.id   AF-A0A2V7GFZ3-F1
#
_cell.length_a   1.000
_cell.length_b   1.000
_cell.length_c   1.000
_cell.angle_alpha   90.00
_cell.angle_beta   90.00
_cell.angle_gamma   90.00
#
_symmetry.space_group_name_H-M   'P 1'
#
loop_
_entity.id
_entity.type
_entity.pdbx_description
1 polymer ?
#
loop_
_entity_poly.entity_id
_entity_poly.type
_entity_poly.pdbx_seq_one_letter_code
_entity_poly.pdbx_strand_id
1 'polypeptide(L)'
;MARRASRSPRPRHPLELHDAVRARGDARGPRRSPAGPARASGRDPRVPVLHPARLSPRPQRAGRGGRRHADVALLRPDRVPDPRGGEGARGARLAVSAGADVRGLGAGTGERPPPGSRGPDVPSRAAARRSGTQARAPRAVVGGGRGGMRLGRIGYINCYPVYAGIDRGEVKLPAELVTGTPAELNDLLVAGELDVSVISAVEYARHGKELVLLPDLAISCDGPVRSVALLSRRTVGQLDGRTVLLSASSRTSVALLDLLCRDVWKVRPNFVEARAEADDLDHLAELPHDAVLVIGDPALLLAQRGTYPHRYDLGEEWKRWTGLPFVFAVWAARRAADPAAVRRAHQALLASRDWGLAHLDVLATAAATACNVPRATCLEYLSGLDYALTYKHLAGLTDFFRRLAARGVVPDGSLQFLHVA
;
A
#
# COMPACT_ATOMS: atom_id res chain seq x y z
N MET A 1 -33.73 59.35 -30.74
CA MET A 1 -33.53 58.40 -29.60
C MET A 1 -32.16 57.75 -29.74
N ALA A 2 -31.16 58.23 -28.99
CA ALA A 2 -29.80 57.67 -28.99
C ALA A 2 -29.66 56.66 -27.84
N ARG A 3 -29.39 55.39 -28.13
CA ARG A 3 -29.05 54.36 -27.13
C ARG A 3 -27.54 54.10 -27.17
N ARG A 4 -26.89 54.36 -26.03
CA ARG A 4 -25.48 54.06 -25.75
C ARG A 4 -25.23 52.55 -25.79
N ALA A 5 -24.19 52.14 -26.51
CA ALA A 5 -23.62 50.80 -26.44
C ALA A 5 -22.80 50.65 -25.13
N SER A 6 -23.18 49.66 -24.32
CA SER A 6 -22.42 49.17 -23.17
C SER A 6 -21.31 48.24 -23.67
N ARG A 7 -20.04 48.58 -23.40
CA ARG A 7 -18.89 47.70 -23.64
C ARG A 7 -18.72 46.75 -22.44
N SER A 8 -18.86 45.45 -22.65
CA SER A 8 -18.48 44.41 -21.68
C SER A 8 -16.96 44.37 -21.47
N PRO A 9 -16.44 44.17 -20.24
CA PRO A 9 -15.00 44.06 -20.01
C PRO A 9 -14.46 42.68 -20.42
N ARG A 10 -13.30 42.67 -21.08
CA ARG A 10 -12.55 41.46 -21.46
C ARG A 10 -12.03 40.72 -20.21
N PRO A 11 -11.91 39.38 -20.24
CA PRO A 11 -11.39 38.60 -19.12
C PRO A 11 -9.89 38.84 -18.94
N ARG A 12 -9.44 38.98 -17.68
CA ARG A 12 -8.03 39.17 -17.31
C ARG A 12 -7.29 37.82 -17.22
N HIS A 13 -6.01 37.85 -17.54
CA HIS A 13 -5.09 36.71 -17.62
C HIS A 13 -4.63 36.23 -16.23
N PRO A 14 -4.34 34.92 -16.01
CA PRO A 14 -4.29 34.30 -14.68
C PRO A 14 -3.01 34.50 -13.83
N LEU A 15 -2.30 35.62 -13.95
CA LEU A 15 -1.05 35.87 -13.20
C LEU A 15 -1.03 37.13 -12.31
N GLU A 16 -2.13 37.88 -12.21
CA GLU A 16 -2.17 39.14 -11.44
C GLU A 16 -2.82 39.03 -10.04
N LEU A 17 -2.91 37.83 -9.45
CA LEU A 17 -3.54 37.65 -8.14
C LEU A 17 -2.57 37.33 -6.98
N HIS A 18 -1.25 37.43 -7.20
CA HIS A 18 -0.27 37.08 -6.17
C HIS A 18 0.34 38.26 -5.37
N ASP A 19 -0.01 39.51 -5.69
CA ASP A 19 0.64 40.68 -5.06
C ASP A 19 -0.25 41.50 -4.09
N ALA A 20 -1.47 41.06 -3.78
CA ALA A 20 -2.39 41.85 -2.93
C ALA A 20 -2.42 41.50 -1.43
N VAL A 21 -1.53 40.63 -0.92
CA VAL A 21 -1.55 40.20 0.51
C VAL A 21 -0.22 40.42 1.24
N ARG A 22 0.72 41.19 0.68
CA ARG A 22 2.04 41.48 1.31
C ARG A 22 2.26 42.92 1.78
N ALA A 23 1.23 43.75 1.85
CA ALA A 23 1.34 45.10 2.37
C ALA A 23 0.32 45.36 3.50
N ARG A 24 0.71 45.00 4.74
CA ARG A 24 0.39 45.72 5.98
C ARG A 24 1.10 45.02 7.14
N GLY A 25 2.33 45.46 7.39
CA GLY A 25 3.05 45.21 8.63
C GLY A 25 2.65 46.19 9.74
N ASP A 26 2.97 45.76 10.95
CA ASP A 26 3.35 46.55 12.12
C ASP A 26 2.47 47.71 12.63
N ALA A 27 1.87 47.49 13.80
CA ALA A 27 1.76 48.50 14.85
C ALA A 27 1.78 47.85 16.24
N ARG A 28 2.73 48.24 17.08
CA ARG A 28 2.90 47.81 18.49
C ARG A 28 2.14 48.72 19.46
N GLY A 29 1.59 48.10 20.51
CA GLY A 29 1.51 48.63 21.89
C GLY A 29 0.10 48.88 22.48
N PRO A 30 -0.08 48.97 23.82
CA PRO A 30 0.79 48.57 24.93
C PRO A 30 0.12 47.63 25.98
N ARG A 31 0.95 47.19 26.93
CA ARG A 31 0.73 46.25 28.05
C ARG A 31 -0.32 46.69 29.07
N ARG A 32 -1.07 45.73 29.67
CA ARG A 32 -1.55 45.77 31.07
C ARG A 32 -1.66 44.36 31.68
N SER A 33 -1.22 44.25 32.93
CA SER A 33 -1.44 43.16 33.91
C SER A 33 -1.02 43.73 35.29
N PRO A 34 -1.38 43.13 36.44
CA PRO A 34 -2.42 42.14 36.75
C PRO A 34 -3.32 42.57 37.94
N ALA A 35 -4.37 41.78 38.25
CA ALA A 35 -5.04 41.82 39.55
C ALA A 35 -5.07 40.41 40.16
N GLY A 36 -4.56 40.29 41.39
CA GLY A 36 -4.57 39.08 42.22
C GLY A 36 -5.79 39.01 43.16
N PRO A 37 -5.73 38.24 44.27
CA PRO A 37 -6.42 36.96 44.38
C PRO A 37 -7.54 36.93 45.43
N ALA A 38 -8.43 35.93 45.34
CA ALA A 38 -9.39 35.59 46.39
C ALA A 38 -9.09 34.21 47.01
N ARG A 39 -9.34 34.12 48.32
CA ARG A 39 -8.84 33.15 49.29
C ARG A 39 -9.64 31.84 49.41
N ALA A 40 -8.88 30.84 49.84
CA ALA A 40 -9.13 29.59 50.58
C ALA A 40 -10.48 29.27 51.26
N SER A 41 -10.86 27.98 51.13
CA SER A 41 -11.34 27.03 52.15
C SER A 41 -11.05 25.61 51.60
N GLY A 42 -10.72 24.52 52.29
CA GLY A 42 -10.43 24.13 53.67
C GLY A 42 -9.81 22.71 53.62
N ARG A 43 -9.04 22.32 54.64
CA ARG A 43 -8.45 20.96 54.87
C ARG A 43 -9.58 19.93 55.12
N ASP A 44 -9.48 18.60 55.07
CA ASP A 44 -8.45 17.62 55.46
C ASP A 44 -8.93 16.17 55.03
N PRO A 45 -8.33 15.00 55.39
CA PRO A 45 -7.81 14.03 54.41
C PRO A 45 -8.34 12.58 54.59
N ARG A 46 -8.60 11.79 53.55
CA ARG A 46 -8.60 10.31 53.64
C ARG A 46 -8.17 9.66 52.33
N VAL A 47 -6.92 9.22 52.30
CA VAL A 47 -6.34 8.30 51.30
C VAL A 47 -6.15 6.94 51.97
N PRO A 48 -6.58 5.84 51.36
CA PRO A 48 -5.98 4.54 51.62
C PRO A 48 -4.92 4.22 50.55
N VAL A 49 -3.71 3.97 51.05
CA VAL A 49 -2.58 3.40 50.31
C VAL A 49 -2.86 1.92 50.05
N LEU A 50 -2.71 1.46 48.79
CA LEU A 50 -2.66 0.04 48.45
C LEU A 50 -1.28 -0.29 47.88
N HIS A 51 -0.55 -1.13 48.62
CA HIS A 51 0.71 -1.75 48.17
C HIS A 51 0.43 -3.01 47.33
N PRO A 52 1.33 -3.37 46.40
CA PRO A 52 1.15 -4.46 45.44
C PRO A 52 1.47 -5.84 46.05
N ALA A 53 0.62 -6.82 45.74
CA ALA A 53 0.88 -8.22 46.06
C ALA A 53 1.82 -8.87 45.03
N ARG A 54 2.90 -9.47 45.55
CA ARG A 54 3.83 -10.38 44.85
C ARG A 54 3.25 -11.80 44.85
N LEU A 55 3.27 -12.50 43.71
CA LEU A 55 3.51 -13.96 43.65
C LEU A 55 4.11 -14.33 42.27
N SER A 56 5.20 -15.11 42.32
CA SER A 56 5.91 -15.79 41.22
C SER A 56 5.65 -17.32 41.33
N PRO A 57 6.22 -18.23 40.50
CA PRO A 57 6.38 -18.31 39.04
C PRO A 57 5.85 -19.64 38.43
N ARG A 58 5.96 -19.73 37.09
CA ARG A 58 5.75 -20.84 36.12
C ARG A 58 6.00 -22.30 36.57
N PRO A 59 5.54 -23.26 35.73
CA PRO A 59 6.47 -24.26 35.18
C PRO A 59 6.53 -24.30 33.65
N GLN A 60 7.68 -24.77 33.17
CA GLN A 60 8.12 -24.90 31.79
C GLN A 60 7.52 -26.14 31.11
N ARG A 61 7.34 -26.10 29.79
CA ARG A 61 7.50 -27.29 28.94
C ARG A 61 8.20 -26.93 27.64
N ALA A 62 9.18 -27.78 27.32
CA ALA A 62 10.04 -27.75 26.15
C ALA A 62 9.31 -28.27 24.91
N GLY A 63 9.70 -27.75 23.74
CA GLY A 63 9.31 -28.28 22.43
C GLY A 63 10.23 -27.72 21.35
N ARG A 64 11.24 -28.49 20.96
CA ARG A 64 12.09 -28.26 19.79
C ARG A 64 11.25 -28.40 18.51
N GLY A 65 11.38 -27.46 17.59
CA GLY A 65 10.88 -27.58 16.21
C GLY A 65 11.69 -26.68 15.30
N GLY A 66 12.37 -27.26 14.32
CA GLY A 66 13.37 -26.60 13.48
C GLY A 66 12.81 -25.46 12.64
N ARG A 67 13.52 -24.33 12.66
CA ARG A 67 13.26 -23.19 11.77
C ARG A 67 13.73 -23.52 10.36
N ARG A 68 12.81 -23.49 9.39
CA ARG A 68 13.14 -23.25 7.99
C ARG A 68 13.34 -21.74 7.84
N HIS A 69 14.51 -21.33 7.38
CA HIS A 69 14.78 -19.93 7.03
C HIS A 69 13.96 -19.57 5.78
N ALA A 70 13.18 -18.50 5.88
CA ALA A 70 12.54 -17.86 4.74
C ALA A 70 13.36 -16.63 4.33
N ASP A 71 13.34 -16.34 3.03
CA ASP A 71 14.18 -15.35 2.37
C ASP A 71 13.83 -13.92 2.80
N VAL A 72 14.75 -13.28 3.52
CA VAL A 72 14.69 -11.84 3.84
C VAL A 72 15.48 -11.11 2.77
N ALA A 73 14.80 -10.33 1.94
CA ALA A 73 15.47 -9.44 0.99
C ALA A 73 15.97 -8.19 1.73
N LEU A 74 17.29 -8.05 1.83
CA LEU A 74 17.94 -6.89 2.43
C LEU A 74 18.11 -5.82 1.35
N LEU A 75 17.40 -4.70 1.43
CA LEU A 75 17.68 -3.54 0.60
C LEU A 75 18.96 -2.88 1.09
N ARG A 76 20.07 -3.08 0.37
CA ARG A 76 21.28 -2.26 0.54
C ARG A 76 21.12 -0.96 -0.24
N PRO A 77 21.40 0.22 0.37
CA PRO A 77 21.45 1.47 -0.37
C PRO A 77 22.78 1.52 -1.13
N ASP A 78 22.79 1.03 -2.38
CA ASP A 78 23.96 1.20 -3.24
C ASP A 78 23.96 2.55 -3.96
N ARG A 79 25.19 3.03 -4.11
CA ARG A 79 25.64 4.37 -4.46
C ARG A 79 25.12 4.86 -5.81
N VAL A 80 24.80 6.16 -5.85
CA VAL A 80 24.64 6.94 -7.09
C VAL A 80 25.99 6.96 -7.84
N PRO A 81 26.08 6.53 -9.11
CA PRO A 81 27.28 6.73 -9.91
C PRO A 81 27.40 8.19 -10.36
N ASP A 82 28.60 8.74 -10.22
CA ASP A 82 29.05 10.05 -10.73
C ASP A 82 28.96 10.10 -12.28
N PRO A 83 28.30 11.11 -12.89
CA PRO A 83 28.15 11.18 -14.34
C PRO A 83 29.32 11.94 -14.97
N ARG A 84 30.51 11.33 -15.07
CA ARG A 84 31.58 11.76 -15.99
C ARG A 84 32.40 10.57 -16.49
N GLY A 85 32.24 10.23 -17.77
CA GLY A 85 33.12 9.27 -18.46
C GLY A 85 32.40 8.60 -19.63
N GLY A 86 32.79 8.94 -20.86
CA GLY A 86 32.11 8.52 -22.09
C GLY A 86 32.58 7.19 -22.68
N GLU A 87 31.82 6.82 -23.71
CA GLU A 87 32.10 5.92 -24.84
C GLU A 87 32.40 4.42 -24.60
N GLY A 88 31.60 3.59 -25.29
CA GLY A 88 32.15 2.44 -26.02
C GLY A 88 31.58 1.05 -25.71
N ALA A 89 30.96 0.46 -26.74
CA ALA A 89 30.97 -0.98 -27.08
C ALA A 89 29.89 -1.94 -26.50
N ARG A 90 28.97 -2.30 -27.41
CA ARG A 90 28.63 -3.66 -27.90
C ARG A 90 28.39 -4.78 -26.86
N GLY A 91 27.10 -5.17 -26.80
CA GLY A 91 26.60 -6.53 -27.03
C GLY A 91 27.24 -7.72 -26.29
N ALA A 92 26.52 -8.24 -25.31
CA ALA A 92 26.58 -9.67 -24.98
C ALA A 92 25.24 -10.13 -24.38
N ARG A 93 24.62 -11.11 -25.06
CA ARG A 93 23.56 -11.97 -24.51
C ARG A 93 24.22 -12.89 -23.49
N LEU A 94 23.62 -13.08 -22.32
CA LEU A 94 24.00 -14.14 -21.39
C LEU A 94 22.78 -15.00 -21.06
N ALA A 95 23.00 -16.29 -21.27
CA ALA A 95 22.05 -17.39 -21.16
C ALA A 95 21.79 -17.76 -19.69
N VAL A 96 20.61 -18.35 -19.49
CA VAL A 96 20.14 -18.96 -18.25
C VAL A 96 20.92 -20.26 -17.99
N SER A 97 21.32 -20.49 -16.73
CA SER A 97 21.67 -21.82 -16.23
C SER A 97 20.85 -22.15 -14.99
N ALA A 98 20.13 -23.27 -15.09
CA ALA A 98 19.27 -23.84 -14.07
C ALA A 98 20.05 -24.65 -13.02
N GLY A 99 19.48 -24.70 -11.80
CA GLY A 99 19.44 -25.87 -10.93
C GLY A 99 20.74 -26.43 -10.36
N ALA A 100 20.94 -26.27 -9.05
CA ALA A 100 21.87 -27.10 -8.27
C ALA A 100 21.21 -27.53 -6.96
N ASP A 101 20.73 -28.78 -6.95
CA ASP A 101 20.43 -29.54 -5.74
C ASP A 101 21.75 -30.04 -5.13
N VAL A 102 21.89 -29.87 -3.81
CA VAL A 102 23.04 -30.31 -3.02
C VAL A 102 22.56 -31.31 -1.97
N ARG A 103 23.07 -32.55 -2.02
CA ARG A 103 23.76 -33.28 -0.93
C ARG A 103 23.84 -34.78 -1.20
N GLY A 104 25.04 -35.33 -1.02
CA GLY A 104 25.29 -36.76 -0.91
C GLY A 104 26.78 -37.04 -0.68
N LEU A 105 27.24 -36.92 0.58
CA LEU A 105 28.51 -37.45 1.06
C LEU A 105 28.21 -38.52 2.10
N GLY A 106 28.78 -39.71 1.91
CA GLY A 106 28.72 -40.82 2.87
C GLY A 106 29.61 -41.96 2.39
N ALA A 107 30.75 -42.11 3.06
CA ALA A 107 31.84 -43.03 2.77
C ALA A 107 31.47 -44.51 2.90
N GLY A 108 32.20 -45.37 2.18
CA GLY A 108 32.20 -46.82 2.37
C GLY A 108 33.56 -47.32 2.86
N THR A 109 33.54 -48.40 3.66
CA THR A 109 34.55 -49.49 3.71
C THR A 109 34.08 -50.63 4.63
N GLY A 110 34.25 -51.88 4.19
CA GLY A 110 34.21 -53.15 4.97
C GLY A 110 32.80 -53.71 5.25
N GLU A 111 32.43 -54.98 5.09
CA GLU A 111 33.10 -56.27 4.95
C GLU A 111 32.13 -57.29 4.26
N ARG A 112 32.65 -58.45 3.84
CA ARG A 112 31.95 -59.55 3.13
C ARG A 112 31.18 -60.53 4.08
N PRO A 113 30.22 -61.34 3.58
CA PRO A 113 29.26 -62.13 4.38
C PRO A 113 29.51 -63.66 4.38
N PRO A 114 28.67 -64.45 5.07
CA PRO A 114 28.35 -65.82 4.67
C PRO A 114 26.82 -66.15 4.60
N PRO A 115 26.42 -67.33 4.05
CA PRO A 115 25.19 -67.51 3.26
C PRO A 115 24.13 -68.50 3.81
N GLY A 116 22.96 -68.55 3.16
CA GLY A 116 21.90 -69.59 3.28
C GLY A 116 20.54 -68.99 3.68
N SER A 117 19.37 -69.31 3.11
CA SER A 117 18.88 -70.53 2.45
C SER A 117 17.66 -70.25 1.54
N ARG A 118 17.46 -71.15 0.56
CA ARG A 118 16.39 -71.26 -0.48
C ARG A 118 14.98 -71.43 0.13
N GLY A 119 13.93 -70.72 -0.33
CA GLY A 119 12.88 -71.15 -1.29
C GLY A 119 11.57 -71.62 -0.58
N PRO A 120 10.35 -71.71 -1.19
CA PRO A 120 9.97 -71.52 -2.61
C PRO A 120 8.68 -70.66 -2.93
N ASP A 121 8.59 -70.21 -4.19
CA ASP A 121 7.47 -70.14 -5.17
C ASP A 121 5.99 -69.83 -4.77
N VAL A 122 5.34 -68.71 -5.18
CA VAL A 122 4.59 -68.37 -6.47
C VAL A 122 3.11 -68.85 -6.43
N PRO A 123 2.04 -68.19 -7.01
CA PRO A 123 2.01 -67.25 -8.17
C PRO A 123 1.12 -65.98 -8.16
N SER A 124 1.55 -65.03 -9.01
CA SER A 124 0.84 -64.29 -10.09
C SER A 124 -0.58 -63.71 -9.89
N ARG A 125 -0.70 -62.38 -10.10
CA ARG A 125 -1.44 -61.83 -11.26
C ARG A 125 -1.07 -60.37 -11.57
N ALA A 126 -0.67 -60.17 -12.83
CA ALA A 126 -0.54 -58.92 -13.61
C ALA A 126 -1.84 -58.09 -13.63
N ALA A 127 -1.95 -56.82 -14.05
CA ALA A 127 -1.07 -55.72 -14.46
C ALA A 127 -1.99 -54.50 -14.64
N ALA A 128 -1.51 -53.27 -14.37
CA ALA A 128 -2.04 -52.05 -15.02
C ALA A 128 -1.03 -50.91 -14.88
N ARG A 129 -0.35 -50.59 -15.99
CA ARG A 129 0.42 -49.35 -16.19
C ARG A 129 -0.52 -48.25 -16.67
N ARG A 130 -0.45 -47.04 -16.11
CA ARG A 130 -0.65 -45.72 -16.77
C ARG A 130 0.11 -44.65 -15.95
N SER A 131 1.36 -44.35 -16.29
CA SER A 131 1.77 -43.18 -17.11
C SER A 131 1.27 -41.84 -16.56
N GLY A 132 2.09 -41.22 -15.72
CA GLY A 132 1.95 -39.83 -15.30
C GLY A 132 2.30 -38.87 -16.44
N THR A 133 1.44 -37.90 -16.67
CA THR A 133 1.65 -36.86 -17.68
C THR A 133 2.28 -35.65 -16.99
N GLN A 134 3.54 -35.36 -17.36
CA GLN A 134 4.27 -34.16 -16.98
C GLN A 134 3.59 -32.91 -17.54
N ALA A 135 3.40 -31.90 -16.69
CA ALA A 135 2.92 -30.59 -17.08
C ALA A 135 3.98 -29.86 -17.93
N ARG A 136 3.60 -29.48 -19.15
CA ARG A 136 4.40 -28.66 -20.07
C ARG A 136 4.33 -27.19 -19.66
N ALA A 137 5.49 -26.53 -19.59
CA ALA A 137 5.59 -25.08 -19.47
C ALA A 137 4.98 -24.36 -20.70
N PRO A 138 4.31 -23.21 -20.54
CA PRO A 138 3.68 -22.52 -21.66
C PRO A 138 4.73 -21.79 -22.51
N ARG A 139 4.62 -21.96 -23.84
CA ARG A 139 5.35 -21.20 -24.86
C ARG A 139 4.79 -19.77 -24.93
N ALA A 140 5.67 -18.80 -25.19
CA ALA A 140 5.32 -17.43 -25.51
C ALA A 140 4.40 -17.39 -26.74
N VAL A 141 3.24 -16.73 -26.61
CA VAL A 141 2.32 -16.41 -27.70
C VAL A 141 2.38 -14.91 -27.95
N VAL A 142 2.84 -14.54 -29.14
CA VAL A 142 2.75 -13.19 -29.69
C VAL A 142 1.38 -13.03 -30.36
N GLY A 143 0.67 -11.96 -29.99
CA GLY A 143 -0.31 -11.25 -30.83
C GLY A 143 -1.52 -12.03 -31.35
N GLY A 144 -2.61 -12.05 -30.59
CA GLY A 144 -3.94 -12.45 -31.05
C GLY A 144 -4.99 -11.99 -30.03
N GLY A 145 -5.98 -11.20 -30.50
CA GLY A 145 -6.91 -10.43 -29.68
C GLY A 145 -7.50 -11.18 -28.48
N ARG A 146 -7.27 -10.66 -27.27
CA ARG A 146 -7.91 -11.16 -26.06
C ARG A 146 -9.31 -10.55 -25.98
N GLY A 147 -10.32 -11.42 -25.97
CA GLY A 147 -11.72 -11.03 -25.87
C GLY A 147 -12.02 -10.43 -24.50
N GLY A 148 -12.51 -9.19 -24.49
CA GLY A 148 -12.95 -8.48 -23.30
C GLY A 148 -11.87 -7.64 -22.60
N MET A 149 -12.27 -6.50 -22.04
CA MET A 149 -11.42 -5.66 -21.20
C MET A 149 -11.13 -6.35 -19.87
N ARG A 150 -9.88 -6.30 -19.40
CA ARG A 150 -9.49 -6.83 -18.07
C ARG A 150 -9.27 -5.68 -17.08
N LEU A 151 -9.97 -5.72 -15.96
CA LEU A 151 -9.95 -4.69 -14.93
C LEU A 151 -9.44 -5.25 -13.59
N GLY A 152 -8.35 -4.68 -13.08
CA GLY A 152 -7.79 -5.04 -11.77
C GLY A 152 -8.53 -4.39 -10.59
N ARG A 153 -8.83 -5.18 -9.56
CA ARG A 153 -9.40 -4.70 -8.29
C ARG A 153 -8.62 -5.21 -7.08
N ILE A 154 -8.39 -4.32 -6.12
CA ILE A 154 -7.79 -4.66 -4.83
C ILE A 154 -8.81 -5.41 -3.98
N GLY A 155 -8.38 -6.48 -3.31
CA GLY A 155 -9.24 -7.32 -2.45
C GLY A 155 -9.57 -6.76 -1.06
N TYR A 156 -9.01 -5.61 -0.68
CA TYR A 156 -9.24 -4.97 0.62
C TYR A 156 -10.60 -4.28 0.71
N ILE A 157 -11.13 -4.14 1.92
CA ILE A 157 -12.44 -3.50 2.16
C ILE A 157 -12.46 -2.03 1.74
N ASN A 158 -11.28 -1.39 1.60
CA ASN A 158 -11.14 -0.02 1.10
C ASN A 158 -11.64 0.18 -0.33
N CYS A 159 -11.84 -0.90 -1.08
CA CYS A 159 -12.38 -0.86 -2.43
C CYS A 159 -13.86 -1.26 -2.47
N TYR A 160 -14.47 -1.63 -1.35
CA TYR A 160 -15.88 -2.06 -1.31
C TYR A 160 -16.82 -1.01 -1.88
N PRO A 161 -16.71 0.30 -1.53
CA PRO A 161 -17.59 1.29 -2.13
C PRO A 161 -17.51 1.32 -3.66
N VAL A 162 -16.33 1.09 -4.25
CA VAL A 162 -16.15 1.14 -5.72
C VAL A 162 -16.65 -0.10 -6.44
N TYR A 163 -16.62 -1.29 -5.81
CA TYR A 163 -16.97 -2.55 -6.50
C TYR A 163 -18.28 -3.20 -6.04
N ALA A 164 -18.83 -2.84 -4.88
CA ALA A 164 -19.98 -3.55 -4.34
C ALA A 164 -21.25 -3.42 -5.19
N GLY A 165 -21.47 -2.28 -5.86
CA GLY A 165 -22.58 -2.12 -6.80
C GLY A 165 -22.45 -3.08 -8.00
N ILE A 166 -21.22 -3.30 -8.47
CA ILE A 166 -20.91 -4.30 -9.52
C ILE A 166 -21.11 -5.72 -9.00
N ASP A 167 -20.56 -6.05 -7.83
CA ASP A 167 -20.64 -7.39 -7.24
C ASP A 167 -22.07 -7.83 -6.94
N ARG A 168 -22.97 -6.87 -6.69
CA ARG A 168 -24.39 -7.11 -6.42
C ARG A 168 -25.26 -7.06 -7.67
N GLY A 169 -24.69 -6.74 -8.83
CA GLY A 169 -25.42 -6.63 -10.09
C GLY A 169 -26.22 -5.33 -10.26
N GLU A 170 -26.06 -4.36 -9.36
CA GLU A 170 -26.70 -3.04 -9.42
C GLU A 170 -26.09 -2.18 -10.54
N VAL A 171 -24.81 -2.43 -10.87
CA VAL A 171 -24.09 -1.76 -11.94
C VAL A 171 -23.42 -2.78 -12.85
N LYS A 172 -23.72 -2.72 -14.16
CA LYS A 172 -23.10 -3.60 -15.14
C LYS A 172 -21.70 -3.11 -15.51
N LEU A 173 -20.68 -3.91 -15.20
CA LEU A 173 -19.31 -3.68 -15.66
C LEU A 173 -19.03 -4.45 -16.97
N PRO A 174 -18.64 -3.77 -18.07
CA PRO A 174 -18.27 -4.43 -19.32
C PRO A 174 -16.78 -4.86 -19.33
N ALA A 175 -16.33 -5.53 -18.27
CA ALA A 175 -14.95 -5.99 -18.11
C ALA A 175 -14.88 -7.26 -17.24
N GLU A 176 -13.86 -8.07 -17.46
CA GLU A 176 -13.47 -9.16 -16.57
C GLU A 176 -12.71 -8.60 -15.36
N LEU A 177 -13.16 -8.92 -14.15
CA LEU A 177 -12.49 -8.51 -12.92
C LEU A 177 -11.36 -9.46 -12.55
N VAL A 178 -10.17 -8.91 -12.35
CA VAL A 178 -8.99 -9.63 -11.83
C VAL A 178 -8.70 -9.10 -10.43
N THR A 179 -8.73 -9.99 -9.42
CA THR A 179 -8.49 -9.60 -8.02
C THR A 179 -7.05 -9.90 -7.64
N GLY A 180 -6.40 -8.97 -6.93
CA GLY A 180 -5.05 -9.15 -6.40
C GLY A 180 -4.71 -8.14 -5.31
N THR A 181 -3.52 -8.26 -4.74
CA THR A 181 -2.93 -7.24 -3.87
C THR A 181 -2.55 -6.00 -4.69
N PRO A 182 -2.39 -4.81 -4.06
CA PRO A 182 -1.99 -3.62 -4.81
C PRO A 182 -0.66 -3.80 -5.57
N ALA A 183 0.32 -4.48 -4.98
CA ALA A 183 1.60 -4.75 -5.63
C ALA A 183 1.45 -5.68 -6.85
N GLU A 184 0.68 -6.76 -6.75
CA GLU A 184 0.41 -7.66 -7.88
C GLU A 184 -0.31 -6.94 -9.02
N LEU A 185 -1.31 -6.11 -8.71
CA LEU A 185 -2.07 -5.37 -9.72
C LEU A 185 -1.24 -4.29 -10.42
N ASN A 186 -0.35 -3.64 -9.68
CA ASN A 186 0.65 -2.73 -10.27
C ASN A 186 1.44 -3.46 -11.36
N ASP A 187 1.99 -4.64 -11.03
CA ASP A 187 2.84 -5.42 -11.94
C ASP A 187 2.04 -5.94 -13.14
N LEU A 188 0.81 -6.41 -12.93
CA LEU A 188 -0.06 -6.88 -14.01
C LEU A 188 -0.48 -5.75 -14.96
N LEU A 189 -0.75 -4.53 -14.45
CA LEU A 189 -1.09 -3.39 -15.30
C LEU A 189 0.11 -2.95 -16.15
N VAL A 190 1.29 -2.83 -15.54
CA VAL A 190 2.52 -2.43 -16.26
C VAL A 190 2.95 -3.50 -17.27
N ALA A 191 2.85 -4.79 -16.92
CA ALA A 191 3.15 -5.88 -17.83
C ALA A 191 2.15 -6.01 -19.00
N GLY A 192 1.05 -5.27 -18.96
CA GLY A 192 0.03 -5.31 -20.00
C GLY A 192 -0.94 -6.47 -19.92
N GLU A 193 -0.99 -7.13 -18.77
CA GLU A 193 -1.96 -8.16 -18.46
C GLU A 193 -3.31 -7.56 -18.04
N LEU A 194 -3.35 -6.31 -17.57
CA LEU A 194 -4.58 -5.56 -17.33
C LEU A 194 -4.70 -4.36 -18.28
N ASP A 195 -5.93 -3.98 -18.60
CA ASP A 195 -6.19 -2.78 -19.40
C ASP A 195 -6.45 -1.57 -18.51
N VAL A 196 -7.16 -1.79 -17.41
CA VAL A 196 -7.49 -0.81 -16.37
C VAL A 196 -7.19 -1.44 -15.01
N SER A 197 -6.64 -0.68 -14.08
CA SER A 197 -6.56 -1.13 -12.69
C SER A 197 -6.54 0.06 -11.75
N VAL A 198 -6.98 -0.18 -10.51
CA VAL A 198 -6.45 0.61 -9.40
C VAL A 198 -4.94 0.32 -9.28
N ILE A 199 -4.14 1.38 -9.22
CA ILE A 199 -2.69 1.34 -9.20
C ILE A 199 -2.18 2.31 -8.11
N SER A 200 -1.10 1.94 -7.44
CA SER A 200 -0.50 2.84 -6.44
C SER A 200 -0.04 4.15 -7.08
N ALA A 201 -0.21 5.29 -6.41
CA ALA A 201 0.18 6.60 -6.93
C ALA A 201 1.66 6.64 -7.37
N VAL A 202 2.56 6.03 -6.60
CA VAL A 202 3.99 5.95 -6.96
C VAL A 202 4.21 5.16 -8.25
N GLU A 203 3.49 4.06 -8.43
CA GLU A 203 3.64 3.26 -9.64
C GLU A 203 3.10 3.98 -10.88
N TYR A 204 1.97 4.67 -10.73
CA TYR A 204 1.49 5.56 -11.80
C TYR A 204 2.56 6.60 -12.17
N ALA A 205 3.21 7.24 -11.19
CA ALA A 205 4.24 8.24 -11.46
C ALA A 205 5.44 7.66 -12.23
N ARG A 206 5.85 6.42 -11.94
CA ARG A 206 6.91 5.73 -12.66
C ARG A 206 6.56 5.44 -14.12
N HIS A 207 5.28 5.19 -14.40
CA HIS A 207 4.78 4.79 -15.71
C HIS A 207 3.83 5.81 -16.37
N GLY A 208 3.90 7.09 -15.98
CA GLY A 208 2.95 8.13 -16.44
C GLY A 208 2.98 8.39 -17.96
N LYS A 209 4.02 7.93 -18.66
CA LYS A 209 4.11 7.96 -20.13
C LYS A 209 3.29 6.85 -20.81
N GLU A 210 3.04 5.73 -20.11
CA GLU A 210 2.37 4.54 -20.62
C GLU A 210 0.92 4.45 -20.14
N LEU A 211 0.60 5.17 -19.06
CA LEU A 211 -0.69 5.16 -18.39
C LEU A 211 -1.44 6.49 -18.54
N VAL A 212 -2.76 6.43 -18.39
CA VAL A 212 -3.64 7.59 -18.26
C VAL A 212 -4.57 7.41 -17.06
N LEU A 213 -4.76 8.46 -16.28
CA LEU A 213 -5.62 8.51 -15.10
C LEU A 213 -7.09 8.51 -15.51
N LEU A 214 -7.90 7.76 -14.79
CA LEU A 214 -9.35 7.91 -14.80
C LEU A 214 -9.70 9.08 -13.86
N PRO A 215 -10.36 10.15 -14.36
CA PRO A 215 -10.67 11.31 -13.53
C PRO A 215 -11.71 10.99 -12.47
N ASP A 216 -11.79 11.86 -11.46
CA ASP A 216 -12.78 11.82 -10.38
C ASP A 216 -12.76 10.58 -9.47
N LEU A 217 -11.79 9.67 -9.65
CA LEU A 217 -11.72 8.41 -8.91
C LEU A 217 -10.32 8.13 -8.38
N ALA A 218 -10.20 8.01 -7.06
CA ALA A 218 -8.97 7.68 -6.36
C ALA A 218 -9.25 6.91 -5.06
N ILE A 219 -8.20 6.44 -4.39
CA ILE A 219 -8.23 6.11 -2.96
C ILE A 219 -7.44 7.21 -2.24
N SER A 220 -8.14 8.08 -1.52
CA SER A 220 -7.58 9.26 -0.88
C SER A 220 -8.11 9.46 0.55
N CYS A 221 -7.51 10.43 1.24
CA CYS A 221 -7.96 10.89 2.54
C CYS A 221 -7.63 12.39 2.74
N ASP A 222 -8.42 13.07 3.57
CA ASP A 222 -8.13 14.44 4.03
C ASP A 222 -7.95 14.48 5.55
N GLY A 223 -6.86 13.89 6.03
CA GLY A 223 -6.65 13.57 7.44
C GLY A 223 -6.34 12.07 7.59
N PRO A 224 -6.83 11.41 8.65
CA PRO A 224 -6.49 10.01 8.92
C PRO A 224 -7.10 9.07 7.87
N VAL A 225 -6.28 8.20 7.28
CA VAL A 225 -6.74 7.13 6.36
C VAL A 225 -7.08 5.83 7.10
N ARG A 226 -6.59 5.67 8.32
CA ARG A 226 -6.74 4.56 9.27
C ARG A 226 -6.08 3.25 8.84
N SER A 227 -6.10 2.92 7.56
CA SER A 227 -5.57 1.66 7.01
C SER A 227 -4.17 1.78 6.42
N VAL A 228 -3.45 2.87 6.68
CA VAL A 228 -2.01 2.99 6.37
C VAL A 228 -1.34 3.55 7.60
N ALA A 229 -0.70 2.67 8.38
CA ALA A 229 -0.19 3.02 9.69
C ALA A 229 1.21 2.45 9.94
N LEU A 230 2.07 3.29 10.51
CA LEU A 230 3.28 2.85 11.18
C LEU A 230 2.93 2.52 12.63
N LEU A 231 2.97 1.24 12.97
CA LEU A 231 2.78 0.73 14.32
C LEU A 231 4.14 0.51 14.96
N SER A 232 4.38 1.08 16.14
CA SER A 232 5.73 1.16 16.71
C SER A 232 5.76 0.89 18.21
N ARG A 233 6.82 0.19 18.64
CA ARG A 233 7.19 -0.01 20.06
C ARG A 233 7.86 1.22 20.66
N ARG A 234 8.24 2.20 19.83
CA ARG A 234 8.94 3.43 20.19
C ARG A 234 8.26 4.65 19.57
N THR A 235 8.56 5.84 20.08
CA THR A 235 8.15 7.06 19.37
C THR A 235 8.96 7.21 18.07
N VAL A 236 8.40 7.86 17.06
CA VAL A 236 9.06 8.02 15.73
C VAL A 236 10.47 8.64 15.81
N GLY A 237 10.70 9.57 16.76
CA GLY A 237 12.01 10.17 16.98
C GLY A 237 13.09 9.21 17.51
N GLN A 238 12.70 8.01 17.97
CA GLN A 238 13.60 6.97 18.47
C GLN A 238 13.86 5.85 17.45
N LEU A 239 13.40 6.01 16.20
CA LEU A 239 13.55 5.01 15.15
C LEU A 239 14.84 5.15 14.32
N ASP A 240 15.72 6.11 14.64
CA ASP A 240 17.00 6.25 13.96
C ASP A 240 17.87 5.00 14.13
N GLY A 241 18.34 4.42 13.02
CA GLY A 241 19.10 3.16 12.99
C GLY A 241 18.33 1.93 13.47
N ARG A 242 17.02 2.02 13.71
CA ARG A 242 16.16 0.91 14.16
C ARG A 242 15.55 0.16 12.99
N THR A 243 15.23 -1.11 13.20
CA THR A 243 14.58 -1.92 12.17
C THR A 243 13.11 -1.57 12.08
N VAL A 244 12.67 -1.20 10.87
CA VAL A 244 11.27 -0.96 10.55
C VAL A 244 10.87 -1.90 9.42
N LEU A 245 9.91 -2.77 9.70
CA LEU A 245 9.36 -3.65 8.68
C LEU A 245 8.43 -2.86 7.75
N LEU A 246 8.52 -3.14 6.46
CA LEU A 246 7.68 -2.55 5.44
C LEU A 246 6.79 -3.63 4.82
N SER A 247 5.47 -3.40 4.78
CA SER A 247 4.57 -4.25 4.00
C SER A 247 5.00 -4.27 2.54
N ALA A 248 5.23 -5.48 2.00
CA ALA A 248 5.53 -5.70 0.59
C ALA A 248 4.38 -5.29 -0.36
N SER A 249 3.20 -5.02 0.18
CA SER A 249 1.95 -4.83 -0.58
C SER A 249 1.70 -3.38 -1.01
N SER A 250 2.57 -2.41 -0.66
CA SER A 250 2.39 -0.99 -1.03
C SER A 250 3.68 -0.24 -1.37
N ARG A 251 3.73 0.33 -2.59
CA ARG A 251 4.82 1.22 -3.02
C ARG A 251 4.63 2.66 -2.55
N THR A 252 3.38 3.16 -2.56
CA THR A 252 3.09 4.54 -2.15
C THR A 252 3.34 4.77 -0.66
N SER A 253 2.88 3.86 0.20
CA SER A 253 3.00 4.03 1.65
C SER A 253 4.47 3.97 2.10
N VAL A 254 5.28 3.12 1.46
CA VAL A 254 6.72 3.04 1.70
C VAL A 254 7.42 4.35 1.31
N ALA A 255 7.12 4.90 0.13
CA ALA A 255 7.70 6.17 -0.31
C ALA A 255 7.27 7.35 0.59
N LEU A 256 6.00 7.38 1.03
CA LEU A 256 5.53 8.38 1.98
C LEU A 256 6.22 8.25 3.34
N LEU A 257 6.39 7.03 3.85
CA LEU A 257 7.11 6.80 5.10
C LEU A 257 8.57 7.28 5.02
N ASP A 258 9.28 6.99 3.92
CA ASP A 258 10.66 7.44 3.73
C ASP A 258 10.74 8.98 3.73
N LEU A 259 9.80 9.67 3.06
CA LEU A 259 9.70 11.13 3.12
C LEU A 259 9.47 11.64 4.55
N LEU A 260 8.52 11.06 5.29
CA LEU A 260 8.22 11.46 6.67
C LEU A 260 9.44 11.25 7.58
N CYS A 261 10.10 10.10 7.49
CA CYS A 261 11.32 9.81 8.25
C CYS A 261 12.42 10.85 7.99
N ARG A 262 12.69 11.18 6.72
CA ARG A 262 13.79 12.10 6.35
C ARG A 262 13.45 13.57 6.57
N ASP A 263 12.25 13.98 6.18
CA ASP A 263 11.92 15.39 6.07
C ASP A 263 11.19 15.93 7.30
N VAL A 264 10.44 15.07 8.01
CA VAL A 264 9.64 15.48 9.17
C VAL A 264 10.32 15.03 10.45
N TRP A 265 10.54 13.73 10.63
CA TRP A 265 11.02 13.16 11.90
C TRP A 265 12.55 13.17 12.04
N LYS A 266 13.28 13.42 10.95
CA LYS A 266 14.75 13.47 10.88
C LYS A 266 15.44 12.20 11.39
N VAL A 267 14.88 11.03 11.04
CA VAL A 267 15.42 9.71 11.38
C VAL A 267 15.74 8.90 10.11
N ARG A 268 16.66 7.95 10.24
CA ARG A 268 17.05 7.01 9.18
C ARG A 268 16.92 5.57 9.69
N PRO A 269 15.71 4.98 9.66
CA PRO A 269 15.52 3.60 10.04
C PRO A 269 16.15 2.63 9.02
N ASN A 270 16.44 1.41 9.48
CA ASN A 270 16.79 0.28 8.62
C ASN A 270 15.50 -0.38 8.13
N PHE A 271 15.13 -0.10 6.89
CA PHE A 271 13.93 -0.68 6.28
C PHE A 271 14.17 -2.12 5.80
N VAL A 272 13.24 -3.01 6.12
CA VAL A 272 13.25 -4.42 5.69
C VAL A 272 11.85 -4.79 5.22
N GLU A 273 11.72 -5.36 4.04
CA GLU A 273 10.43 -5.78 3.53
C GLU A 273 9.97 -7.09 4.19
N ALA A 274 8.67 -7.17 4.47
CA ALA A 274 8.02 -8.37 4.99
C ALA A 274 6.60 -8.48 4.42
N ARG A 275 6.13 -9.72 4.28
CA ARG A 275 4.71 -9.97 4.09
C ARG A 275 3.94 -9.55 5.34
N ALA A 276 2.82 -8.88 5.15
CA ALA A 276 2.02 -8.32 6.24
C ALA A 276 0.51 -8.39 5.95
N GLU A 277 0.07 -9.46 5.25
CA GLU A 277 -1.35 -9.74 5.09
C GLU A 277 -1.94 -10.30 6.40
N ALA A 278 -3.27 -10.47 6.47
CA ALA A 278 -3.96 -10.88 7.69
C ALA A 278 -3.40 -12.19 8.27
N ASP A 279 -3.14 -13.16 7.41
CA ASP A 279 -2.58 -14.47 7.77
C ASP A 279 -1.08 -14.41 8.16
N ASP A 280 -0.38 -13.33 7.79
CA ASP A 280 1.04 -13.16 8.08
C ASP A 280 1.27 -12.44 9.43
N LEU A 281 0.24 -11.83 10.04
CA LEU A 281 0.40 -10.96 11.22
C LEU A 281 1.04 -11.65 12.43
N ASP A 282 0.76 -12.93 12.65
CA ASP A 282 1.34 -13.69 13.76
C ASP A 282 2.83 -13.93 13.53
N HIS A 283 3.22 -14.31 12.31
CA HIS A 283 4.62 -14.46 11.94
C HIS A 283 5.38 -13.12 11.93
N LEU A 284 4.74 -12.06 11.45
CA LEU A 284 5.27 -10.69 11.44
C LEU A 284 5.67 -10.24 12.85
N ALA A 285 4.91 -10.64 13.88
CA ALA A 285 5.21 -10.34 15.27
C ALA A 285 6.48 -11.05 15.80
N GLU A 286 6.89 -12.17 15.20
CA GLU A 286 8.08 -12.93 15.58
C GLU A 286 9.38 -12.37 14.98
N LEU A 287 9.27 -11.57 13.91
CA LEU A 287 10.43 -10.95 13.26
C LEU A 287 11.04 -9.86 14.17
N PRO A 288 12.37 -9.71 14.24
CA PRO A 288 13.00 -8.68 15.06
C PRO A 288 12.81 -7.29 14.44
N HIS A 289 12.03 -6.42 15.09
CA HIS A 289 11.80 -5.05 14.65
C HIS A 289 11.35 -4.11 15.77
N ASP A 290 11.44 -2.80 15.56
CA ASP A 290 10.93 -1.78 16.49
C ASP A 290 9.60 -1.18 16.01
N ALA A 291 9.38 -1.12 14.69
CA ALA A 291 8.12 -0.70 14.10
C ALA A 291 7.79 -1.47 12.82
N VAL A 292 6.55 -1.39 12.39
CA VAL A 292 6.07 -2.00 11.15
C VAL A 292 5.07 -1.09 10.45
N LEU A 293 5.28 -0.88 9.15
CA LEU A 293 4.31 -0.25 8.26
C LEU A 293 3.39 -1.32 7.70
N VAL A 294 2.12 -1.26 8.05
CA VAL A 294 1.08 -2.15 7.52
C VAL A 294 0.03 -1.32 6.78
N ILE A 295 -0.55 -1.92 5.74
CA ILE A 295 -1.60 -1.29 4.92
C ILE A 295 -2.87 -2.16 4.86
N GLY A 296 -3.98 -1.57 4.42
CA GLY A 296 -5.23 -2.28 4.16
C GLY A 296 -5.89 -2.85 5.40
N ASP A 297 -6.64 -3.93 5.20
CA ASP A 297 -7.35 -4.65 6.25
C ASP A 297 -6.42 -5.17 7.37
N PRO A 298 -5.21 -5.70 7.06
CA PRO A 298 -4.25 -6.10 8.10
C PRO A 298 -3.86 -4.94 9.04
N ALA A 299 -3.80 -3.70 8.55
CA ALA A 299 -3.50 -2.55 9.39
C ALA A 299 -4.62 -2.25 10.39
N LEU A 300 -5.88 -2.39 9.97
CA LEU A 300 -7.04 -2.24 10.84
C LEU A 300 -7.07 -3.33 11.91
N LEU A 301 -6.86 -4.58 11.49
CA LEU A 301 -6.84 -5.73 12.39
C LEU A 301 -5.69 -5.63 13.41
N LEU A 302 -4.47 -5.32 12.95
CA LEU A 302 -3.30 -5.22 13.83
C LEU A 302 -3.44 -4.08 14.83
N ALA A 303 -4.03 -2.94 14.43
CA ALA A 303 -4.29 -1.83 15.33
C ALA A 303 -5.22 -2.21 16.50
N GLN A 304 -6.14 -3.17 16.30
CA GLN A 304 -7.04 -3.64 17.35
C GLN A 304 -6.37 -4.56 18.35
N ARG A 305 -5.28 -5.23 17.98
CA ARG A 305 -4.53 -6.11 18.89
C ARG A 305 -3.83 -5.33 20.01
N GLY A 306 -3.67 -4.01 19.87
CA GLY A 306 -3.05 -3.16 20.89
C GLY A 306 -1.58 -3.50 21.19
N THR A 307 -0.92 -4.24 20.29
CA THR A 307 0.44 -4.77 20.50
C THR A 307 1.52 -3.68 20.42
N TYR A 308 1.21 -2.56 19.75
CA TYR A 308 2.12 -1.43 19.59
C TYR A 308 1.58 -0.22 20.37
N PRO A 309 2.36 0.35 21.31
CA PRO A 309 1.93 1.51 22.09
C PRO A 309 1.81 2.80 21.27
N HIS A 310 2.42 2.85 20.09
CA HIS A 310 2.36 4.00 19.20
C HIS A 310 1.82 3.63 17.84
N ARG A 311 0.92 4.47 17.32
CA ARG A 311 0.35 4.37 15.98
C ARG A 311 0.45 5.73 15.31
N TYR A 312 1.02 5.76 14.12
CA TYR A 312 1.12 6.94 13.28
C TYR A 312 0.37 6.68 11.98
N ASP A 313 -0.72 7.40 11.76
CA ASP A 313 -1.49 7.34 10.53
C ASP A 313 -0.81 8.18 9.45
N LEU A 314 -0.40 7.56 8.35
CA LEU A 314 0.41 8.25 7.34
C LEU A 314 -0.38 9.33 6.60
N GLY A 315 -1.70 9.17 6.44
CA GLY A 315 -2.56 10.22 5.86
C GLY A 315 -2.64 11.43 6.79
N GLU A 316 -2.75 11.18 8.09
CA GLU A 316 -2.79 12.23 9.10
C GLU A 316 -1.44 12.96 9.23
N GLU A 317 -0.33 12.24 9.20
CA GLU A 317 1.02 12.81 9.22
C GLU A 317 1.29 13.66 7.97
N TRP A 318 0.86 13.21 6.79
CA TRP A 318 0.91 14.02 5.57
C TRP A 318 0.08 15.29 5.70
N LYS A 319 -1.14 15.17 6.19
CA LYS A 319 -2.04 16.31 6.39
C LYS A 319 -1.46 17.32 7.37
N ARG A 320 -0.87 16.86 8.48
CA ARG A 320 -0.15 17.71 9.44
C ARG A 320 1.03 18.44 8.80
N TRP A 321 1.78 17.74 7.95
CA TRP A 321 2.98 18.30 7.32
C TRP A 321 2.66 19.33 6.22
N THR A 322 1.64 19.07 5.41
CA THR A 322 1.41 19.81 4.15
C THR A 322 0.12 20.62 4.14
N GLY A 323 -0.84 20.30 5.00
CA GLY A 323 -2.20 20.82 4.94
C GLY A 323 -3.04 20.27 3.78
N LEU A 324 -2.51 19.36 2.96
CA LEU A 324 -3.15 18.81 1.77
C LEU A 324 -3.74 17.42 2.05
N PRO A 325 -4.78 16.98 1.28
CA PRO A 325 -5.18 15.59 1.27
C PRO A 325 -4.07 14.72 0.67
N PHE A 326 -4.12 13.42 0.92
CA PHE A 326 -3.20 12.44 0.35
C PHE A 326 -3.93 11.47 -0.57
N VAL A 327 -3.27 11.07 -1.66
CA VAL A 327 -3.79 10.10 -2.65
C VAL A 327 -2.88 8.87 -2.63
N PHE A 328 -3.40 7.73 -2.17
CA PHE A 328 -2.62 6.49 -2.07
C PHE A 328 -2.60 5.71 -3.38
N ALA A 329 -3.75 5.65 -4.04
CA ALA A 329 -3.94 4.94 -5.30
C ALA A 329 -4.90 5.71 -6.21
N VAL A 330 -4.78 5.46 -7.51
CA VAL A 330 -5.60 6.04 -8.57
C VAL A 330 -6.07 4.92 -9.49
N TRP A 331 -7.16 5.12 -10.20
CA TRP A 331 -7.47 4.24 -11.33
C TRP A 331 -6.74 4.75 -12.57
N ALA A 332 -6.07 3.84 -13.26
CA ALA A 332 -5.37 4.15 -14.49
C ALA A 332 -5.65 3.09 -15.56
N ALA A 333 -5.63 3.52 -16.81
CA ALA A 333 -5.68 2.65 -17.98
C ALA A 333 -4.35 2.70 -18.73
N ARG A 334 -4.00 1.61 -19.41
CA ARG A 334 -2.94 1.65 -20.41
C ARG A 334 -3.36 2.52 -21.57
N ARG A 335 -2.44 3.33 -22.10
CA ARG A 335 -2.66 4.11 -23.33
C ARG A 335 -3.03 3.25 -24.54
N ALA A 336 -2.58 1.99 -24.55
CA ALA A 336 -2.88 1.03 -25.62
C ALA A 336 -4.28 0.40 -25.52
N ALA A 337 -5.00 0.57 -24.40
CA ALA A 337 -6.35 0.03 -24.24
C ALA A 337 -7.37 0.81 -25.08
N ASP A 338 -8.44 0.14 -25.53
CA ASP A 338 -9.54 0.79 -26.28
C ASP A 338 -10.17 1.93 -25.47
N PRO A 339 -10.03 3.20 -25.88
CA PRO A 339 -10.54 4.34 -25.13
C PRO A 339 -12.06 4.30 -24.93
N ALA A 340 -12.81 3.72 -25.87
CA ALA A 340 -14.26 3.61 -25.75
C ALA A 340 -14.66 2.59 -24.68
N ALA A 341 -13.98 1.43 -24.63
CA ALA A 341 -14.15 0.47 -23.55
C ALA A 341 -13.72 1.05 -22.19
N VAL A 342 -12.60 1.80 -22.13
CA VAL A 342 -12.11 2.40 -20.88
C VAL A 342 -13.12 3.39 -20.33
N ARG A 343 -13.72 4.25 -21.18
CA ARG A 343 -14.76 5.19 -20.76
C ARG A 343 -16.00 4.48 -20.19
N ARG A 344 -16.46 3.39 -20.82
CA ARG A 344 -17.59 2.61 -20.30
C ARG A 344 -17.27 1.97 -18.94
N ALA A 345 -16.08 1.41 -18.78
CA ALA A 345 -15.63 0.86 -17.51
C ALA A 345 -15.49 1.95 -16.43
N HIS A 346 -14.95 3.12 -16.77
CA HIS A 346 -14.84 4.27 -15.88
C HIS A 346 -16.21 4.75 -15.39
N GLN A 347 -17.18 4.90 -16.29
CA GLN A 347 -18.55 5.26 -15.92
C GLN A 347 -19.19 4.22 -14.97
N ALA A 348 -18.97 2.92 -15.23
CA ALA A 348 -19.45 1.86 -14.34
C ALA A 348 -18.78 1.92 -12.96
N LEU A 349 -17.47 2.19 -12.88
CA LEU A 349 -16.77 2.36 -11.59
C LEU A 349 -17.31 3.56 -10.81
N LEU A 350 -17.58 4.70 -11.47
CA LEU A 350 -18.16 5.88 -10.82
C LEU A 350 -19.58 5.60 -10.31
N ALA A 351 -20.43 5.00 -11.14
CA ALA A 351 -21.79 4.62 -10.73
C ALA A 351 -21.79 3.63 -9.56
N SER A 352 -20.89 2.65 -9.59
CA SER A 352 -20.74 1.67 -8.51
C SER A 352 -20.21 2.30 -7.23
N ARG A 353 -19.24 3.22 -7.32
CA ARG A 353 -18.78 4.05 -6.19
C ARG A 353 -19.94 4.81 -5.55
N ASP A 354 -20.72 5.52 -6.36
CA ASP A 354 -21.83 6.34 -5.86
C ASP A 354 -22.87 5.47 -5.15
N TRP A 355 -23.17 4.29 -5.72
CA TRP A 355 -24.00 3.28 -5.07
C TRP A 355 -23.38 2.82 -3.75
N GLY A 356 -22.09 2.47 -3.72
CA GLY A 356 -21.44 1.96 -2.51
C GLY A 356 -21.38 2.98 -1.37
N LEU A 357 -21.15 4.26 -1.69
CA LEU A 357 -21.18 5.36 -0.73
C LEU A 357 -22.58 5.61 -0.15
N ALA A 358 -23.64 5.29 -0.90
CA ALA A 358 -25.01 5.36 -0.40
C ALA A 358 -25.40 4.17 0.50
N HIS A 359 -24.60 3.10 0.55
CA HIS A 359 -24.92 1.83 1.22
C HIS A 359 -23.84 1.38 2.22
N LEU A 360 -23.13 2.33 2.83
CA LEU A 360 -21.99 2.04 3.72
C LEU A 360 -22.35 1.16 4.93
N ASP A 361 -23.58 1.20 5.42
CA ASP A 361 -24.04 0.37 6.54
C ASP A 361 -24.06 -1.13 6.19
N VAL A 362 -24.49 -1.46 4.98
CA VAL A 362 -24.48 -2.82 4.42
C VAL A 362 -23.05 -3.26 4.16
N LEU A 363 -22.23 -2.37 3.57
CA LEU A 363 -20.82 -2.67 3.28
C LEU A 363 -20.00 -2.87 4.55
N ALA A 364 -20.25 -2.08 5.61
CA ALA A 364 -19.57 -2.23 6.89
C ALA A 364 -19.86 -3.59 7.55
N THR A 365 -21.06 -4.14 7.34
CA THR A 365 -21.43 -5.46 7.86
C THR A 365 -20.67 -6.56 7.12
N ALA A 366 -20.64 -6.51 5.79
CA ALA A 366 -19.86 -7.45 4.98
C ALA A 366 -18.35 -7.35 5.24
N ALA A 367 -17.85 -6.11 5.39
CA ALA A 367 -16.46 -5.84 5.70
C ALA A 367 -16.05 -6.44 7.05
N ALA A 368 -16.90 -6.28 8.08
CA ALA A 368 -16.61 -6.81 9.41
C ALA A 368 -16.40 -8.32 9.42
N THR A 369 -17.22 -9.05 8.66
CA THR A 369 -17.06 -10.49 8.48
C THR A 369 -15.80 -10.83 7.70
N ALA A 370 -15.50 -10.09 6.64
CA ALA A 370 -14.38 -10.39 5.74
C ALA A 370 -13.01 -10.17 6.38
N CYS A 371 -12.83 -9.09 7.16
CA CYS A 371 -11.53 -8.74 7.74
C CYS A 371 -11.42 -8.98 9.25
N ASN A 372 -12.46 -9.56 9.87
CA ASN A 372 -12.52 -9.81 11.31
C ASN A 372 -12.29 -8.55 12.16
N VAL A 373 -12.86 -7.43 11.72
CA VAL A 373 -12.84 -6.13 12.43
C VAL A 373 -14.28 -5.76 12.80
N PRO A 374 -14.58 -5.36 14.05
CA PRO A 374 -15.88 -4.85 14.47
C PRO A 374 -16.56 -3.95 13.44
N ARG A 375 -17.85 -4.21 13.20
CA ARG A 375 -18.68 -3.45 12.25
C ARG A 375 -18.61 -1.94 12.47
N ALA A 376 -18.62 -1.48 13.73
CA ALA A 376 -18.53 -0.06 14.04
C ALA A 376 -17.22 0.56 13.51
N THR A 377 -16.09 -0.14 13.68
CA THR A 377 -14.79 0.28 13.15
C THR A 377 -14.77 0.25 11.62
N CYS A 378 -15.36 -0.78 10.98
CA CYS A 378 -15.48 -0.83 9.53
C CYS A 378 -16.34 0.32 8.98
N LEU A 379 -17.46 0.65 9.63
CA LEU A 379 -18.33 1.75 9.21
C LEU A 379 -17.62 3.10 9.35
N GLU A 380 -16.93 3.32 10.47
CA GLU A 380 -16.13 4.53 10.69
C GLU A 380 -15.01 4.65 9.66
N TYR A 381 -14.35 3.54 9.34
CA TYR A 381 -13.31 3.48 8.33
C TYR A 381 -13.84 3.83 6.93
N LEU A 382 -14.87 3.12 6.46
CA LEU A 382 -15.41 3.33 5.12
C LEU A 382 -16.00 4.73 4.95
N SER A 383 -16.67 5.26 5.99
CA SER A 383 -17.20 6.64 5.99
C SER A 383 -16.12 7.72 6.02
N GLY A 384 -14.90 7.38 6.45
CA GLY A 384 -13.77 8.31 6.51
C GLY A 384 -12.88 8.32 5.26
N LEU A 385 -13.06 7.37 4.34
CA LEU A 385 -12.32 7.33 3.09
C LEU A 385 -12.88 8.34 2.08
N ASP A 386 -11.99 8.92 1.29
CA ASP A 386 -12.34 9.76 0.15
C ASP A 386 -12.00 9.01 -1.14
N TYR A 387 -12.89 9.11 -2.13
CA TYR A 387 -12.76 8.45 -3.43
C TYR A 387 -12.69 9.45 -4.59
N ALA A 388 -12.71 10.75 -4.30
CA ALA A 388 -12.67 11.79 -5.30
C ALA A 388 -11.23 12.11 -5.74
N LEU A 389 -11.09 12.62 -6.95
CA LEU A 389 -9.82 13.13 -7.50
C LEU A 389 -9.95 14.58 -7.95
N THR A 390 -10.42 15.43 -7.02
CA THR A 390 -10.63 16.87 -7.25
C THR A 390 -9.32 17.66 -7.35
N TYR A 391 -9.37 18.94 -7.71
CA TYR A 391 -8.17 19.81 -7.72
C TYR A 391 -7.39 19.85 -6.40
N LYS A 392 -8.08 19.72 -5.25
CA LYS A 392 -7.41 19.63 -3.94
C LYS A 392 -6.58 18.35 -3.82
N HIS A 393 -7.11 17.23 -4.31
CA HIS A 393 -6.41 15.95 -4.38
C HIS A 393 -5.23 16.02 -5.34
N LEU A 394 -5.42 16.64 -6.51
CA LEU A 394 -4.34 16.84 -7.49
C LEU A 394 -3.21 17.69 -6.94
N ALA A 395 -3.51 18.70 -6.11
CA ALA A 395 -2.47 19.48 -5.42
C ALA A 395 -1.64 18.60 -4.47
N GLY A 396 -2.29 17.75 -3.66
CA GLY A 396 -1.61 16.80 -2.78
C GLY A 396 -0.77 15.78 -3.55
N LEU A 397 -1.34 15.18 -4.60
CA LEU A 397 -0.67 14.22 -5.48
C LEU A 397 0.55 14.83 -6.18
N THR A 398 0.40 16.05 -6.69
CA THR A 398 1.49 16.78 -7.37
C THR A 398 2.61 17.15 -6.40
N ASP A 399 2.29 17.60 -5.18
CA ASP A 399 3.31 17.88 -4.16
C ASP A 399 4.09 16.61 -3.78
N PHE A 400 3.39 15.49 -3.62
CA PHE A 400 4.01 14.20 -3.36
C PHE A 400 4.95 13.78 -4.49
N PHE A 401 4.50 13.81 -5.75
CA PHE A 401 5.34 13.46 -6.89
C PHE A 401 6.55 14.38 -7.05
N ARG A 402 6.39 15.68 -6.85
CA ARG A 402 7.51 16.65 -6.87
C ARG A 402 8.59 16.29 -5.83
N ARG A 403 8.19 15.89 -4.62
CA ARG A 403 9.14 15.48 -3.56
C ARG A 403 9.87 14.19 -3.90
N LEU A 404 9.21 13.25 -4.55
CA LEU A 404 9.80 12.00 -5.01
C LEU A 404 10.74 12.22 -6.21
N ALA A 405 10.35 13.07 -7.17
CA ALA A 405 11.16 13.43 -8.33
C ALA A 405 12.45 14.15 -7.91
N ALA A 406 12.38 15.06 -6.94
CA ALA A 406 13.55 15.72 -6.35
C ALA A 406 14.57 14.75 -5.72
N ARG A 407 14.20 13.48 -5.51
CA ARG A 407 15.04 12.40 -4.97
C ARG A 407 15.35 11.31 -5.99
N GLY A 408 14.90 11.46 -7.24
CA GLY A 408 15.06 10.44 -8.28
C GLY A 408 14.25 9.15 -8.04
N VAL A 409 13.25 9.17 -7.16
CA VAL A 409 12.40 7.99 -6.87
C VAL A 409 11.38 7.73 -7.99
N VAL A 410 10.93 8.80 -8.63
CA VAL A 410 10.04 8.79 -9.81
C VAL A 410 10.56 9.80 -10.82
N PRO A 411 10.27 9.65 -12.13
CA PRO A 411 10.62 10.66 -13.11
C PRO A 411 9.84 11.95 -12.87
N ASP A 412 10.40 13.08 -13.29
CA ASP A 412 9.63 14.31 -13.42
C ASP A 412 8.64 14.16 -14.60
N GLY A 413 7.39 14.54 -14.38
CA GLY A 413 6.31 14.23 -15.30
C GLY A 413 5.00 14.94 -14.98
N SER A 414 4.15 15.06 -15.99
CA SER A 414 2.81 15.64 -15.86
C SER A 414 1.75 14.56 -15.66
N LEU A 415 0.66 14.93 -14.98
CA LEU A 415 -0.52 14.08 -14.87
C LEU A 415 -1.24 14.02 -16.22
N GLN A 416 -1.59 12.81 -16.66
CA GLN A 416 -2.18 12.55 -17.96
C GLN A 416 -3.52 11.87 -17.73
N PHE A 417 -4.61 12.49 -18.16
CA PHE A 417 -5.96 12.00 -17.91
C PHE A 417 -6.57 11.39 -19.16
N LEU A 418 -7.45 10.41 -18.95
CA LEU A 418 -8.37 9.95 -19.97
C LEU A 418 -9.22 11.13 -20.45
N HIS A 419 -9.26 11.33 -21.77
CA HIS A 419 -10.16 12.33 -22.35
C HIS A 419 -11.61 11.88 -22.16
N VAL A 420 -12.32 12.58 -21.27
CA VAL A 420 -13.77 12.51 -21.13
C VAL A 420 -14.35 13.38 -22.25
N ALA A 421 -15.10 12.76 -23.15
CA ALA A 421 -15.69 13.43 -24.31
C ALA A 421 -16.91 14.26 -23.93
#